data_AF-A0A291E415-F1
#
_entry.id   AF-A0A291E415-F1
#
_cell.length_a   1.000
_cell.length_b   1.000
_cell.length_c   1.000
_cell.angle_alpha   90.00
_cell.angle_beta   90.00
_cell.angle_gamma   90.00
#
_symmetry.space_group_name_H-M   'P 1'
#
loop_
_entity.id
_entity.type
_entity.pdbx_description
1 polymer ?
#
loop_
_entity_poly.entity_id
_entity_poly.type
_entity_poly.pdbx_seq_one_letter_code
_entity_poly.pdbx_strand_id
1 'polypeptide(L)'
;MMNNNHIAQATNGLLTQLVLDLKSGYLRRCESLGLDTQQMQVLLSLTLEDLHYLTNSQVPVMSFQIDYEILTRIQQQARLEQKRLESIDRALVLGGSIELMQHYFGLSSAEVAARRRIAGIDVRSGRGNVLSDEDNAQVWLSWQKAGIADADTADGLDVMMLTAEQMDVSLTAVWHAVHSWHKSQPASVRTARKMA
;
A
#
# COMPACT_ATOMS: atom_id res chain seq x y z
N MET A 1 7.65 13.36 37.71
CA MET A 1 6.96 14.58 37.24
C MET A 1 7.61 15.07 35.94
N MET A 2 7.55 14.26 34.87
CA MET A 2 8.21 14.58 33.60
C MET A 2 7.16 15.03 32.56
N ASN A 3 7.51 16.05 31.79
CA ASN A 3 7.01 16.36 30.45
C ASN A 3 5.62 17.00 30.23
N ASN A 4 4.92 17.52 31.24
CA ASN A 4 3.70 18.31 30.97
C ASN A 4 3.98 19.64 30.24
N ASN A 5 5.17 20.22 30.40
CA ASN A 5 5.49 21.52 29.83
C ASN A 5 5.56 21.51 28.30
N HIS A 6 6.10 20.44 27.71
CA HIS A 6 6.15 20.30 26.24
C HIS A 6 4.77 20.05 25.62
N ILE A 7 3.89 19.33 26.34
CA ILE A 7 2.50 19.12 25.90
C ILE A 7 1.71 20.41 25.99
N ALA A 8 1.85 21.16 27.09
CA ALA A 8 1.23 22.48 27.25
C ALA A 8 1.69 23.44 26.15
N GLN A 9 2.99 23.53 25.87
CA GLN A 9 3.51 24.37 24.77
C GLN A 9 2.98 23.95 23.39
N ALA A 10 2.97 22.65 23.07
CA ALA A 10 2.46 22.15 21.79
C ALA A 10 0.96 22.44 21.62
N THR A 11 0.17 22.19 22.67
CA THR A 11 -1.28 22.44 22.67
C THR A 11 -1.60 23.92 22.60
N ASN A 12 -0.88 24.78 23.33
CA ASN A 12 -1.10 26.22 23.28
C ASN A 12 -0.66 26.83 21.92
N GLY A 13 0.35 26.24 21.27
CA GLY A 13 0.70 26.56 19.88
C GLY A 13 -0.42 26.22 18.89
N LEU A 14 -1.05 25.06 19.03
CA LEU A 14 -2.24 24.69 18.24
C LEU A 14 -3.42 25.63 18.49
N LEU A 15 -3.65 26.04 19.74
CA LEU A 15 -4.70 27.01 20.08
C LEU A 15 -4.48 28.35 19.37
N THR A 16 -3.23 28.82 19.38
CA THR A 16 -2.83 30.05 18.69
C THR A 16 -3.08 29.93 17.20
N GLN A 17 -2.74 28.78 16.60
CA GLN A 17 -3.03 28.51 15.20
C GLN A 17 -4.54 28.53 14.91
N LEU A 18 -5.38 27.98 15.80
CA LEU A 18 -6.84 28.02 15.65
C LEU A 18 -7.38 29.44 15.69
N VAL A 19 -6.84 30.30 16.55
CA VAL A 19 -7.22 31.72 16.61
C VAL A 19 -6.84 32.43 15.32
N LEU A 20 -5.66 32.14 14.76
CA LEU A 20 -5.23 32.70 13.47
C LEU A 20 -6.11 32.20 12.31
N ASP A 21 -6.46 30.92 12.31
CA ASP A 21 -7.35 30.32 11.32
C ASP A 21 -8.75 30.97 11.35
N LEU A 22 -9.30 31.21 12.55
CA LEU A 22 -10.56 31.93 12.75
C LEU A 22 -10.48 33.38 12.25
N LYS A 23 -9.42 34.11 12.61
CA LYS A 23 -9.19 35.48 12.13
C LYS A 23 -9.02 35.57 10.61
N SER A 24 -8.55 34.48 9.99
CA SER A 24 -8.37 34.37 8.54
C SER A 24 -9.63 33.86 7.80
N GLY A 25 -10.72 33.56 8.53
CA GLY A 25 -12.00 33.14 7.95
C GLY A 25 -12.16 31.63 7.71
N TYR A 26 -11.27 30.77 8.25
CA TYR A 26 -11.34 29.32 8.09
C TYR A 26 -12.34 28.65 9.06
N LEU A 27 -13.57 29.16 9.14
CA LEU A 27 -14.60 28.71 10.09
C LEU A 27 -14.93 27.21 9.96
N ARG A 28 -15.08 26.71 8.73
CA ARG A 28 -15.39 25.27 8.48
C ARG A 28 -14.33 24.33 9.05
N ARG A 29 -13.07 24.75 9.07
CA ARG A 29 -11.97 23.96 9.62
C ARG A 29 -12.10 23.88 11.15
N CYS A 30 -12.42 24.99 11.80
CA CYS A 30 -12.64 25.04 13.24
C CYS A 30 -13.86 24.20 13.66
N GLU A 31 -14.95 24.26 12.89
CA GLU A 31 -16.12 23.38 13.08
C GLU A 31 -15.76 21.89 12.94
N SER A 32 -14.94 21.54 11.93
CA SER A 32 -14.49 20.14 11.75
C SER A 32 -13.62 19.61 12.88
N LEU A 33 -13.03 20.51 13.68
CA LEU A 33 -12.26 20.19 14.88
C LEU A 33 -13.13 20.11 16.15
N GLY A 34 -14.45 20.31 16.01
CA GLY A 34 -15.42 20.21 17.11
C GLY A 34 -15.64 21.52 17.87
N LEU A 35 -15.16 22.66 17.38
CA LEU A 35 -15.45 23.96 17.99
C LEU A 35 -16.88 24.39 17.70
N ASP A 36 -17.64 24.68 18.75
CA ASP A 36 -18.97 25.30 18.62
C ASP A 36 -18.86 26.83 18.42
N THR A 37 -19.99 27.45 18.07
CA THR A 37 -20.05 28.89 17.81
C THR A 37 -19.64 29.74 19.02
N GLN A 38 -19.95 29.33 20.25
CA GLN A 38 -19.59 30.08 21.45
C GLN A 38 -18.08 29.98 21.71
N GLN A 39 -17.50 28.79 21.57
CA GLN A 39 -16.07 28.55 21.68
C GLN A 39 -15.29 29.37 20.64
N MET A 40 -15.79 29.42 19.38
CA MET A 40 -15.19 30.24 18.33
C MET A 40 -15.24 31.75 18.67
N GLN A 41 -16.33 32.24 19.25
CA GLN A 41 -16.43 33.64 19.69
C GLN A 41 -15.43 33.97 20.81
N VAL A 42 -15.27 33.07 21.80
CA VAL A 42 -14.27 33.23 22.86
C VAL A 42 -12.87 33.30 22.25
N LEU A 43 -12.52 32.39 21.34
CA LEU A 43 -11.22 32.40 20.66
C LEU A 43 -10.97 33.68 19.86
N LEU A 44 -12.00 34.24 19.21
CA LEU A 44 -11.89 35.51 18.49
C LEU A 44 -11.73 36.71 19.42
N SER A 45 -12.25 36.63 20.65
CA SER A 45 -12.13 37.70 21.65
C SER A 45 -10.76 37.76 22.33
N LEU A 46 -9.90 36.75 22.14
CA LEU A 46 -8.56 36.70 22.72
C LEU A 46 -7.67 37.83 22.18
N THR A 47 -7.09 38.59 23.10
CA THR A 47 -6.11 39.63 22.82
C THR A 47 -4.72 39.05 22.62
N LEU A 48 -3.77 39.88 22.18
CA LEU A 48 -2.36 39.47 22.07
C LEU A 48 -1.77 39.12 23.45
N GLU A 49 -2.20 39.81 24.50
CA GLU A 49 -1.75 39.55 25.87
C GLU A 49 -2.30 38.20 26.38
N ASP A 50 -3.57 37.89 26.09
CA ASP A 50 -4.16 36.59 26.43
C ASP A 50 -3.42 35.45 25.71
N LEU A 51 -3.12 35.62 24.42
CA LEU A 51 -2.36 34.63 23.66
C LEU A 51 -0.95 34.45 24.24
N HIS A 52 -0.27 35.55 24.59
CA HIS A 52 1.06 35.49 25.21
C HIS A 52 1.02 34.76 26.57
N TYR A 53 -0.01 35.02 27.37
CA TYR A 53 -0.23 34.32 28.63
C TYR A 53 -0.48 32.82 28.41
N LEU A 54 -1.33 32.47 27.44
CA LEU A 54 -1.65 31.09 27.09
C LEU A 54 -0.42 30.34 26.57
N THR A 55 0.38 30.93 25.68
CA THR A 55 1.60 30.27 25.16
C THR A 55 2.61 29.94 26.25
N ASN A 56 2.71 30.78 27.30
CA ASN A 56 3.63 30.58 28.41
C ASN A 56 3.02 29.81 29.60
N SER A 57 1.73 29.46 29.52
CA SER A 57 1.05 28.68 30.55
C SER A 57 1.58 27.24 30.60
N GLN A 58 1.78 26.73 31.82
CA GLN A 58 2.15 25.33 32.06
C GLN A 58 0.92 24.40 32.11
N VAL A 59 -0.28 24.97 32.00
CA VAL A 59 -1.53 24.23 32.00
C VAL A 59 -1.94 23.98 30.54
N PRO A 60 -2.09 22.71 30.12
CA PRO A 60 -2.57 22.40 28.77
C PRO A 60 -4.04 22.79 28.65
N VAL A 61 -4.35 23.61 27.65
CA VAL A 61 -5.73 24.05 27.36
C VAL A 61 -6.50 23.02 26.54
N MET A 62 -5.78 22.14 25.84
CA MET A 62 -6.37 21.06 25.04
C MET A 62 -5.79 19.71 25.45
N SER A 63 -6.61 18.66 25.42
CA SER A 63 -6.19 17.28 25.49
C SER A 63 -6.46 16.60 24.16
N PHE A 64 -5.49 15.85 23.65
CA PHE A 64 -5.66 15.01 22.47
C PHE A 64 -5.58 13.55 22.88
N GLN A 65 -6.43 12.74 22.28
CA GLN A 65 -6.34 11.29 22.35
C GLN A 65 -6.02 10.78 20.95
N ILE A 66 -4.94 10.02 20.84
CA ILE A 66 -4.65 9.32 19.60
C ILE A 66 -5.58 8.11 19.56
N ASP A 67 -6.43 8.04 18.55
CA ASP A 67 -7.16 6.83 18.24
C ASP A 67 -6.17 5.76 17.76
N TYR A 68 -5.79 4.88 18.68
CA TYR A 68 -4.81 3.82 18.42
C TYR A 68 -5.33 2.80 17.40
N GLU A 69 -6.65 2.60 17.33
CA GLU A 69 -7.27 1.67 16.39
C GLU A 69 -7.15 2.20 14.96
N ILE A 70 -7.48 3.48 14.75
CA ILE A 70 -7.32 4.14 13.45
C ILE A 70 -5.83 4.19 13.06
N LEU A 71 -4.95 4.58 13.98
CA LEU A 71 -3.51 4.63 13.70
C LEU A 71 -2.98 3.26 13.26
N THR A 72 -3.35 2.20 13.98
CA THR A 72 -2.93 0.83 13.66
C THR A 72 -3.46 0.39 12.30
N ARG A 73 -4.72 0.72 11.97
CA ARG A 73 -5.30 0.41 10.65
C ARG A 73 -4.55 1.11 9.52
N ILE A 74 -4.26 2.41 9.66
CA ILE A 74 -3.49 3.17 8.68
C ILE A 74 -2.10 2.55 8.51
N GLN A 75 -1.44 2.19 9.61
CA GLN A 75 -0.13 1.54 9.56
C GLN A 75 -0.17 0.19 8.84
N GLN A 76 -1.17 -0.64 9.12
CA GLN A 76 -1.35 -1.92 8.45
C GLN A 76 -1.61 -1.74 6.95
N GLN A 77 -2.48 -0.80 6.57
CA GLN A 77 -2.75 -0.49 5.17
C GLN A 77 -1.51 0.02 4.44
N ALA A 78 -0.73 0.91 5.07
CA ALA A 78 0.51 1.41 4.50
C ALA A 78 1.52 0.27 4.25
N ARG A 79 1.64 -0.69 5.17
CA ARG A 79 2.50 -1.88 5.00
C ARG A 79 2.01 -2.80 3.87
N LEU A 80 0.70 -2.98 3.73
CA LEU A 80 0.15 -3.78 2.63
C LEU A 80 0.42 -3.13 1.27
N GLU A 81 0.23 -1.81 1.15
CA GLU A 81 0.52 -1.11 -0.10
C GLU A 81 2.02 -1.12 -0.41
N GLN A 82 2.88 -0.99 0.60
CA GLN A 82 4.33 -1.11 0.42
C GLN A 82 4.70 -2.49 -0.16
N LYS A 83 4.17 -3.58 0.41
CA LYS A 83 4.39 -4.93 -0.12
C LYS A 83 3.87 -5.08 -1.55
N ARG A 84 2.72 -4.48 -1.87
CA ARG A 84 2.16 -4.49 -3.21
C ARG A 84 3.08 -3.80 -4.22
N LEU A 85 3.64 -2.65 -3.85
CA LEU A 85 4.60 -1.92 -4.69
C LEU A 85 5.90 -2.71 -4.89
N GLU A 86 6.44 -3.32 -3.83
CA GLU A 86 7.61 -4.19 -3.91
C GLU A 86 7.36 -5.39 -4.84
N SER A 87 6.18 -6.00 -4.76
CA SER A 87 5.76 -7.10 -5.64
C SER A 87 5.64 -6.67 -7.11
N ILE A 88 5.10 -5.47 -7.37
CA ILE A 88 5.06 -4.88 -8.72
C ILE A 88 6.47 -4.71 -9.28
N ASP A 89 7.37 -4.10 -8.51
CA ASP A 89 8.72 -3.81 -8.97
C ASP A 89 9.51 -5.10 -9.22
N ARG A 90 9.36 -6.09 -8.33
CA ARG A 90 9.90 -7.44 -8.50
C ARG A 90 9.39 -8.11 -9.78
N ALA A 91 8.09 -8.09 -10.02
CA ALA A 91 7.49 -8.66 -11.23
C ALA A 91 8.01 -7.99 -12.52
N LEU A 92 8.23 -6.67 -12.49
CA LEU A 92 8.80 -5.94 -13.63
C LEU A 92 10.25 -6.33 -13.90
N VAL A 93 11.09 -6.44 -12.86
CA VAL A 93 12.49 -6.85 -12.98
C VAL A 93 12.60 -8.25 -13.56
N LEU A 94 11.71 -9.18 -13.16
CA LEU A 94 11.65 -10.54 -13.68
C LEU A 94 11.03 -10.65 -15.08
N GLY A 95 10.75 -9.53 -15.75
CA GLY A 95 10.23 -9.53 -17.12
C GLY A 95 8.76 -9.93 -17.21
N GLY A 96 7.94 -9.59 -16.20
CA GLY A 96 6.48 -9.74 -16.25
C GLY A 96 5.86 -8.91 -17.36
N SER A 97 5.03 -9.52 -18.20
CA SER A 97 4.40 -8.91 -19.39
C SER A 97 3.34 -7.87 -19.00
N ILE A 98 2.95 -7.01 -19.95
CA ILE A 98 1.86 -6.05 -19.71
C ILE A 98 0.56 -6.79 -19.32
N GLU A 99 0.29 -7.95 -19.93
CA GLU A 99 -0.86 -8.79 -19.62
C GLU A 99 -0.82 -9.31 -18.17
N LEU A 100 0.33 -9.83 -17.74
CA LEU A 100 0.54 -10.28 -16.36
C LEU A 100 0.38 -9.12 -15.36
N MET A 101 0.99 -7.97 -15.66
CA MET A 101 0.91 -6.79 -14.79
C MET A 101 -0.53 -6.27 -14.68
N GLN A 102 -1.29 -6.32 -15.78
CA GLN A 102 -2.71 -5.97 -15.77
C GLN A 102 -3.53 -6.99 -14.95
N HIS A 103 -3.23 -8.28 -15.09
CA HIS A 103 -3.94 -9.36 -14.41
C HIS A 103 -3.80 -9.30 -12.88
N TYR A 104 -2.56 -9.21 -12.37
CA TYR A 104 -2.32 -9.25 -10.92
C TYR A 104 -2.40 -7.89 -10.23
N PHE A 105 -2.08 -6.81 -10.94
CA PHE A 105 -1.94 -5.49 -10.32
C PHE A 105 -2.87 -4.42 -10.88
N GLY A 106 -3.67 -4.75 -11.90
CA GLY A 106 -4.60 -3.82 -12.54
C GLY A 106 -3.91 -2.67 -13.29
N LEU A 107 -2.60 -2.80 -13.59
CA LEU A 107 -1.83 -1.74 -14.22
C LEU A 107 -2.12 -1.68 -15.72
N SER A 108 -2.30 -0.46 -16.22
CA SER A 108 -2.40 -0.18 -17.66
C SER A 108 -1.04 -0.33 -18.36
N SER A 109 -1.07 -0.49 -19.69
CA SER A 109 0.14 -0.53 -20.52
C SER A 109 1.01 0.73 -20.36
N ALA A 110 0.38 1.91 -20.21
CA ALA A 110 1.07 3.18 -20.00
C ALA A 110 1.81 3.21 -18.65
N GLU A 111 1.18 2.74 -17.57
CA GLU A 111 1.79 2.67 -16.24
C GLU A 111 2.96 1.68 -16.21
N VAL A 112 2.80 0.51 -16.83
CA VAL A 112 3.88 -0.49 -16.96
C VAL A 112 5.07 0.09 -17.73
N ALA A 113 4.82 0.75 -18.87
CA ALA A 113 5.88 1.36 -19.67
C ALA A 113 6.59 2.49 -18.91
N ALA A 114 5.85 3.33 -18.19
CA ALA A 114 6.41 4.40 -17.37
C ALA A 114 7.30 3.84 -16.24
N ARG A 115 6.81 2.84 -15.50
CA ARG A 115 7.57 2.20 -14.41
C ARG A 115 8.85 1.53 -14.91
N ARG A 116 8.80 0.79 -16.02
CA ARG A 116 10.00 0.18 -16.62
C ARG A 116 11.04 1.21 -17.01
N ARG A 117 10.61 2.33 -17.61
CA ARG A 117 11.50 3.44 -17.97
C ARG A 117 12.19 4.05 -16.75
N ILE A 118 11.44 4.28 -15.67
CA ILE A 118 11.99 4.80 -14.41
C ILE A 118 12.98 3.83 -13.77
N ALA A 119 12.65 2.52 -13.79
CA ALA A 119 13.49 1.47 -13.24
C ALA A 119 14.73 1.13 -14.11
N GLY A 120 14.88 1.74 -15.29
CA GLY A 120 15.97 1.43 -16.22
C GLY A 120 15.91 0.01 -16.80
N ILE A 121 14.72 -0.62 -16.79
CA ILE A 121 14.52 -1.96 -17.32
C ILE A 121 14.43 -1.85 -18.85
N ASP A 122 15.47 -2.31 -19.53
CA ASP A 122 15.48 -2.33 -20.99
C ASP A 122 14.65 -3.51 -21.50
N VAL A 123 13.55 -3.20 -22.17
CA VAL A 123 12.64 -4.22 -22.70
C VAL A 123 13.30 -4.82 -23.93
N ARG A 124 14.03 -5.94 -23.75
CA ARG A 124 14.53 -6.73 -24.87
C ARG A 124 13.33 -7.16 -25.72
N SER A 125 13.16 -6.49 -26.85
CA SER A 125 12.17 -6.86 -27.86
C SER A 125 12.62 -8.17 -28.52
N GLY A 126 12.00 -9.27 -28.11
CA GLY A 126 12.27 -10.60 -28.64
C GLY A 126 11.15 -11.56 -28.28
N ARG A 127 10.96 -12.60 -29.10
CA ARG A 127 10.03 -13.71 -28.79
C ARG A 127 10.41 -14.22 -27.41
N GLY A 128 9.46 -14.15 -26.46
CA GLY A 128 9.70 -14.52 -25.06
C GLY A 128 10.45 -15.84 -24.98
N ASN A 129 11.44 -15.91 -24.09
CA ASN A 129 12.23 -17.12 -23.89
C ASN A 129 11.25 -18.26 -23.61
N VAL A 130 11.02 -19.11 -24.62
CA VAL A 130 10.22 -20.31 -24.46
C VAL A 130 11.03 -21.19 -23.53
N LEU A 131 10.43 -21.59 -22.42
CA LEU A 131 11.05 -22.51 -21.47
C LEU A 131 11.49 -23.76 -22.23
N SER A 132 12.70 -24.24 -21.95
CA SER A 132 13.08 -25.57 -22.44
C SER A 132 12.19 -26.63 -21.78
N ASP A 133 12.13 -27.84 -22.35
CA ASP A 133 11.36 -28.93 -21.75
C ASP A 133 11.86 -29.26 -20.33
N GLU A 134 13.17 -29.13 -20.09
CA GLU A 134 13.80 -29.31 -18.78
C GLU A 134 13.38 -28.21 -17.80
N ASP A 135 13.43 -26.94 -18.22
CA ASP A 135 12.97 -25.82 -17.38
C ASP A 135 11.47 -25.96 -17.07
N ASN A 136 10.66 -26.33 -18.05
CA ASN A 136 9.23 -26.51 -17.86
C ASN A 136 8.92 -27.62 -16.82
N ALA A 137 9.68 -28.71 -16.84
CA ALA A 137 9.57 -29.76 -15.84
C ALA A 137 9.99 -29.28 -14.43
N GLN A 138 11.03 -28.46 -14.33
CA GLN A 138 11.46 -27.88 -13.05
C GLN A 138 10.47 -26.86 -12.50
N VAL A 139 9.87 -26.02 -13.35
CA VAL A 139 8.79 -25.10 -12.96
C VAL A 139 7.59 -25.91 -12.43
N TRP A 140 7.23 -27.01 -13.09
CA TRP A 140 6.13 -27.89 -12.65
C TRP A 140 6.39 -28.48 -11.27
N LEU A 141 7.59 -29.01 -11.04
CA LEU A 141 7.98 -29.58 -9.75
C LEU A 141 7.96 -28.53 -8.64
N SER A 142 8.47 -27.33 -8.93
CA SER A 142 8.48 -26.21 -7.98
C SER A 142 7.06 -25.77 -7.62
N TRP A 143 6.17 -25.69 -8.62
CA TRP A 143 4.75 -25.38 -8.43
C TRP A 143 4.04 -26.43 -7.58
N GLN A 144 4.22 -27.72 -7.89
CA GLN A 144 3.61 -28.80 -7.10
C GLN A 144 4.11 -28.82 -5.66
N LYS A 145 5.40 -28.59 -5.44
CA LYS A 145 6.01 -28.56 -4.11
C LYS A 145 5.44 -27.43 -3.25
N ALA A 146 5.10 -26.29 -3.85
CA ALA A 146 4.50 -25.17 -3.15
C ALA A 146 3.05 -25.44 -2.69
N GLY A 147 2.36 -26.40 -3.31
CA GLY A 147 1.02 -26.82 -2.88
C GLY A 147 -0.07 -25.76 -3.07
N ILE A 148 0.15 -24.79 -3.95
CA ILE A 148 -0.80 -23.71 -4.21
C ILE A 148 -1.95 -24.22 -5.08
N ALA A 149 -3.19 -24.00 -4.61
CA ALA A 149 -4.40 -24.45 -5.30
C ALA A 149 -4.82 -23.53 -6.44
N ASP A 150 -4.51 -22.23 -6.32
CA ASP A 150 -4.98 -21.19 -7.24
C ASP A 150 -3.83 -20.29 -7.69
N ALA A 151 -3.54 -20.32 -8.99
CA ALA A 151 -2.47 -19.55 -9.61
C ALA A 151 -2.76 -18.04 -9.62
N ASP A 152 -4.02 -17.62 -9.51
CA ASP A 152 -4.42 -16.22 -9.62
C ASP A 152 -4.30 -15.46 -8.29
N THR A 153 -3.85 -16.13 -7.23
CA THR A 153 -3.63 -15.54 -5.91
C THR A 153 -2.28 -14.84 -5.78
N ALA A 154 -2.16 -13.97 -4.77
CA ALA A 154 -0.88 -13.33 -4.43
C ALA A 154 0.21 -14.37 -4.08
N ASP A 155 -0.16 -15.41 -3.34
CA ASP A 155 0.75 -16.51 -3.01
C ASP A 155 1.20 -17.26 -4.28
N GLY A 156 0.27 -17.47 -5.24
CA GLY A 156 0.57 -18.05 -6.53
C GLY A 156 1.59 -17.23 -7.32
N LEU A 157 1.38 -15.92 -7.38
CA LEU A 157 2.32 -15.00 -8.02
C LEU A 157 3.70 -15.01 -7.33
N ASP A 158 3.75 -15.03 -6.00
CA ASP A 158 5.01 -15.07 -5.24
C ASP A 158 5.82 -16.34 -5.55
N VAL A 159 5.17 -17.50 -5.69
CA VAL A 159 5.84 -18.75 -6.09
C VAL A 159 6.34 -18.67 -7.54
N MET A 160 5.57 -18.10 -8.45
CA MET A 160 6.02 -17.89 -9.83
C MET A 160 7.23 -16.96 -9.89
N MET A 161 7.24 -15.88 -9.11
CA MET A 161 8.39 -14.98 -9.02
C MET A 161 9.62 -15.66 -8.41
N LEU A 162 9.44 -16.44 -7.33
CA LEU A 162 10.54 -17.22 -6.74
C LEU A 162 11.12 -18.23 -7.72
N THR A 163 10.27 -18.90 -8.49
CA THR A 163 10.71 -19.89 -9.48
C THR A 163 11.47 -19.21 -10.63
N ALA A 164 10.95 -18.08 -11.12
CA ALA A 164 11.59 -17.27 -12.15
C ALA A 164 12.99 -16.79 -11.71
N GLU A 165 13.14 -16.34 -10.45
CA GLU A 165 14.42 -15.92 -9.87
C GLU A 165 15.42 -17.07 -9.76
N GLN A 166 14.99 -18.23 -9.26
CA GLN A 166 15.87 -19.38 -9.05
C GLN A 166 16.41 -19.97 -10.35
N MET A 167 15.60 -19.90 -11.40
CA MET A 167 15.90 -20.50 -12.69
C MET A 167 16.45 -19.49 -13.72
N ASP A 168 16.52 -18.20 -13.36
CA ASP A 168 16.91 -17.09 -14.25
C ASP A 168 16.08 -17.06 -15.57
N VAL A 169 14.79 -17.33 -15.45
CA VAL A 169 13.83 -17.32 -16.57
C VAL A 169 12.83 -16.18 -16.41
N SER A 170 12.25 -15.72 -17.53
CA SER A 170 11.26 -14.64 -17.46
C SER A 170 9.99 -15.08 -16.72
N LEU A 171 9.49 -14.21 -15.83
CA LEU A 171 8.24 -14.42 -15.09
C LEU A 171 7.06 -14.68 -16.03
N THR A 172 7.04 -14.04 -17.19
CA THR A 172 6.00 -14.25 -18.21
C THR A 172 5.96 -15.70 -18.71
N ALA A 173 7.13 -16.32 -18.90
CA ALA A 173 7.21 -17.70 -19.37
C ALA A 173 6.72 -18.68 -18.30
N VAL A 174 7.11 -18.46 -17.03
CA VAL A 174 6.62 -19.22 -15.88
C VAL A 174 5.11 -19.09 -15.74
N TRP A 175 4.59 -17.87 -15.85
CA TRP A 175 3.15 -17.60 -15.76
C TRP A 175 2.34 -18.34 -16.83
N HIS A 176 2.79 -18.31 -18.09
CA HIS A 176 2.15 -19.05 -19.17
C HIS A 176 2.22 -20.57 -18.96
N ALA A 177 3.35 -21.11 -18.47
CA ALA A 177 3.48 -22.54 -18.14
C ALA A 177 2.47 -22.95 -17.07
N VAL A 178 2.41 -22.22 -15.95
CA VAL A 178 1.47 -22.48 -14.85
C VAL A 178 0.02 -22.45 -15.32
N HIS A 179 -0.36 -21.42 -16.09
CA HIS A 179 -1.72 -21.27 -16.59
C HIS A 179 -2.09 -22.32 -17.64
N SER A 180 -1.12 -22.82 -18.40
CA SER A 180 -1.37 -23.89 -19.37
C SER A 180 -1.85 -25.18 -18.67
N TRP A 181 -1.27 -25.52 -17.52
CA TRP A 181 -1.65 -26.72 -16.76
C TRP A 181 -3.04 -26.62 -16.15
N HIS A 182 -3.45 -25.42 -15.72
CA HIS A 182 -4.81 -25.18 -15.24
C HIS A 182 -5.84 -25.24 -16.37
N LYS A 183 -5.49 -24.81 -17.60
CA LYS A 183 -6.36 -24.93 -18.79
C LYS A 183 -6.46 -26.36 -19.32
N SER A 184 -5.41 -27.17 -19.16
CA SER A 184 -5.36 -28.56 -19.63
C SER A 184 -6.03 -29.58 -18.70
N GLN A 185 -6.52 -29.18 -17.52
CA GLN A 185 -7.32 -30.07 -16.67
C GLN A 185 -8.73 -30.24 -17.26
N PRO A 186 -9.13 -31.44 -17.72
CA PRO A 186 -10.47 -31.67 -18.22
C PRO A 186 -11.51 -31.46 -17.11
N ALA A 187 -12.66 -30.89 -17.48
CA ALA A 187 -13.75 -30.48 -16.61
C ALA A 187 -14.36 -31.58 -15.70
N SER A 188 -13.92 -32.84 -15.81
CA SER A 188 -14.46 -33.96 -15.04
C SER A 188 -13.96 -34.05 -13.59
N VAL A 189 -12.87 -33.36 -13.22
CA VAL A 189 -12.32 -33.43 -11.84
C VAL A 189 -12.86 -32.33 -10.92
N ARG A 190 -13.43 -31.24 -11.46
CA ARG A 190 -13.99 -30.14 -10.65
C ARG A 190 -15.23 -30.53 -9.84
N THR A 191 -15.98 -31.56 -10.25
CA THR A 191 -17.23 -31.95 -9.58
C THR A 191 -17.03 -33.01 -8.49
N ALA A 192 -15.96 -33.82 -8.57
CA ALA A 192 -15.73 -34.90 -7.60
C ALA A 192 -15.20 -34.40 -6.23
N ARG A 193 -14.57 -33.23 -6.18
CA ARG A 193 -13.93 -32.70 -4.95
C ARG A 193 -14.84 -31.82 -4.09
N LYS A 194 -16.09 -31.60 -4.52
CA LYS A 194 -17.10 -30.85 -3.75
C LYS A 194 -18.05 -31.76 -2.95
N MET A 195 -17.87 -33.08 -3.02
CA MET A 195 -18.71 -34.07 -2.33
C MET A 195 -17.89 -35.11 -1.55
N ALA A 196 -16.70 -34.75 -1.08
CA ALA A 196 -15.93 -35.54 -0.11
C ALA A 196 -15.55 -34.65 1.07
#